data_AF-A0A2K3JCU9-F1
#
_entry.id   AF-A0A2K3JCU9-F1
#
_cell.length_a   1.000
_cell.length_b   1.000
_cell.length_c   1.000
_cell.angle_alpha   90.00
_cell.angle_beta   90.00
_cell.angle_gamma   90.00
#
_symmetry.space_group_name_H-M   'P 1'
#
loop_
_entity.id
_entity.type
_entity.pdbx_description
1 polymer ?
#
loop_
_entity_poly.entity_id
_entity_poly.type
_entity_poly.pdbx_seq_one_letter_code
_entity_poly.pdbx_strand_id
1 'polypeptide(L)'
;MFKSKFKLTFGTDPEVFSTIESGDKNLVISPALLEKFSNLREVRIKNDTRTNEEKIKHPVYIKSRYFNWMMDGVAWEATVSPAKVPQELFDKMVVSLMSLQEVLNSLEFNDKKLNLFQKPVVDIEPDMYLPYLNEERILQGFIFGCDPDEDAIIPNYKCETIDVAKHLYRYGGGHFHIGSEDPKIVETMQEIYMPFLRLLAIFVGNVSIAFSKFPEEEKKRAKTYGKPGRFRFQKWGIEYRSPSNSWISDSGIIELMFEGAEKAVYFLQKPDEGIPVINKYLTPTINAISEGDSKTSMEILQEILI
;
A
#
# COMPACT_ATOMS: atom_id res chain seq x y z
N MET A 1 -26.74 2.81 6.05
CA MET A 1 -25.45 3.43 6.43
C MET A 1 -25.20 3.15 7.91
N PHE A 2 -24.36 2.17 8.24
CA PHE A 2 -24.05 1.80 9.62
C PHE A 2 -22.98 2.77 10.14
N LYS A 3 -23.31 3.66 11.08
CA LYS A 3 -22.30 4.51 11.72
C LYS A 3 -21.79 3.82 12.98
N SER A 4 -20.53 3.39 12.95
CA SER A 4 -19.78 2.98 14.15
C SER A 4 -19.83 4.10 15.19
N LYS A 5 -19.96 3.75 16.48
CA LYS A 5 -19.79 4.70 17.59
C LYS A 5 -18.33 5.13 17.78
N PHE A 6 -17.38 4.42 17.17
CA PHE A 6 -15.96 4.76 17.24
C PHE A 6 -15.64 5.87 16.25
N LYS A 7 -14.92 6.89 16.73
CA LYS A 7 -14.39 7.98 15.89
C LYS A 7 -13.13 7.49 15.17
N LEU A 8 -13.33 6.67 14.15
CA LEU A 8 -12.24 6.15 13.34
C LEU A 8 -11.67 7.23 12.42
N THR A 9 -10.40 7.06 12.09
CA THR A 9 -9.70 7.81 11.05
C THR A 9 -9.07 6.82 10.11
N PHE A 10 -9.11 7.12 8.81
CA PHE A 10 -8.61 6.25 7.77
C PHE A 10 -7.46 6.92 7.02
N GLY A 11 -6.39 6.19 6.77
CA GLY A 11 -5.24 6.69 6.01
C GLY A 11 -4.78 5.67 5.00
N THR A 12 -3.79 6.04 4.20
CA THR A 12 -3.12 5.11 3.32
C THR A 12 -1.70 5.55 3.03
N ASP A 13 -0.84 4.54 2.88
CA ASP A 13 0.52 4.71 2.42
C ASP A 13 0.70 4.01 1.05
N PRO A 14 0.35 4.67 -0.07
CA PRO A 14 0.43 4.05 -1.38
C PRO A 14 1.82 4.18 -1.98
N GLU A 15 2.28 3.07 -2.54
CA GLU A 15 3.49 2.96 -3.33
C GLU A 15 3.13 3.08 -4.82
N VAL A 16 3.79 4.01 -5.52
CA VAL A 16 3.67 4.21 -6.97
C VAL A 16 5.07 4.26 -7.59
N PHE A 17 5.15 4.14 -8.91
CA PHE A 17 6.43 4.02 -9.60
C PHE A 17 6.64 5.15 -10.59
N SER A 18 7.88 5.59 -10.75
CA SER A 18 8.30 6.31 -11.96
C SER A 18 8.80 5.30 -12.97
N THR A 19 8.31 5.37 -14.21
CA THR A 19 8.70 4.42 -15.27
C THR A 19 9.18 5.12 -16.52
N ILE A 20 9.95 4.40 -17.33
CA ILE A 20 10.20 4.72 -18.73
C ILE A 20 9.61 3.63 -19.62
N GLU A 21 9.18 4.01 -20.82
CA GLU A 21 8.76 3.05 -21.85
C GLU A 21 9.98 2.37 -22.49
N SER A 22 9.90 1.05 -22.60
CA SER A 22 10.91 0.21 -23.25
C SER A 22 10.23 -0.95 -23.99
N GLY A 23 9.96 -0.75 -25.28
CA GLY A 23 9.12 -1.66 -26.06
C GLY A 23 7.71 -1.73 -25.47
N ASP A 24 7.22 -2.94 -25.22
CA ASP A 24 5.89 -3.18 -24.64
C ASP A 24 5.87 -3.11 -23.09
N LYS A 25 6.97 -2.72 -22.46
CA LYS A 25 7.13 -2.70 -21.00
C LYS A 25 7.27 -1.30 -20.44
N ASN A 26 6.84 -1.15 -19.20
CA ASN A 26 7.13 -0.01 -18.34
C ASN A 26 8.18 -0.42 -17.31
N LEU A 27 9.41 0.07 -17.49
CA LEU A 27 10.52 -0.25 -16.59
C LEU A 27 10.57 0.78 -15.47
N VAL A 28 10.55 0.32 -14.21
CA VAL A 28 10.74 1.20 -13.06
C VAL A 28 12.11 1.85 -13.09
N ILE A 29 12.13 3.15 -12.83
CA ILE A 29 13.33 3.92 -12.49
C ILE A 29 13.12 4.40 -11.05
N SER A 30 13.93 3.92 -10.11
CA SER A 30 13.72 4.22 -8.70
C SER A 30 14.09 5.68 -8.35
N PRO A 31 13.56 6.23 -7.25
CA PRO A 31 14.03 7.51 -6.73
C PRO A 31 15.55 7.54 -6.54
N ALA A 32 16.15 6.43 -6.08
CA ALA A 32 17.60 6.33 -5.89
C ALA A 32 18.39 6.45 -7.21
N LEU A 33 17.93 5.83 -8.30
CA LEU A 33 18.55 6.01 -9.62
C LEU A 33 18.37 7.44 -10.13
N LEU A 34 17.19 8.04 -9.92
CA LEU A 34 16.95 9.43 -10.27
C LEU A 34 17.84 10.38 -9.49
N GLU A 35 18.06 10.17 -8.19
CA GLU A 35 19.02 10.98 -7.42
C GLU A 35 20.45 10.90 -7.96
N LYS A 36 20.80 9.78 -8.59
CA LYS A 36 22.14 9.52 -9.10
C LYS A 36 22.36 10.07 -10.51
N PHE A 37 21.33 9.98 -11.37
CA PHE A 37 21.45 10.23 -12.81
C PHE A 37 20.56 11.36 -13.34
N SER A 38 19.75 11.99 -12.48
CA SER A 38 18.92 13.15 -12.83
C SER A 38 19.16 14.31 -11.86
N ASN A 39 18.50 15.43 -12.13
CA ASN A 39 18.47 16.61 -11.27
C ASN A 39 17.52 16.48 -10.06
N LEU A 40 17.02 15.29 -9.71
CA LEU A 40 16.11 15.08 -8.57
C LEU A 40 16.64 15.67 -7.25
N ARG A 41 17.96 15.63 -7.01
CA ARG A 41 18.57 16.25 -5.83
C ARG A 41 18.39 17.78 -5.78
N GLU A 42 18.34 18.42 -6.94
CA GLU A 42 18.13 19.87 -7.06
C GLU A 42 16.65 20.25 -6.90
N VAL A 43 15.75 19.33 -7.26
CA VAL A 43 14.30 19.44 -7.05
C VAL A 43 13.92 19.22 -5.57
N ARG A 44 14.79 18.54 -4.80
CA ARG A 44 14.57 18.27 -3.37
C ARG A 44 14.35 19.59 -2.61
N ILE A 45 13.28 19.61 -1.82
CA ILE A 45 12.81 20.78 -1.08
C ILE A 45 13.95 21.49 -0.33
N LYS A 46 14.14 22.79 -0.64
CA LYS A 46 14.97 23.79 0.07
C LYS A 46 14.69 23.95 1.59
N ASN A 47 13.77 23.17 2.15
CA ASN A 47 13.29 23.27 3.54
C ASN A 47 13.61 22.04 4.42
N ASP A 48 14.40 21.06 3.97
CA ASP A 48 14.91 20.01 4.88
C ASP A 48 16.26 20.43 5.47
N THR A 49 16.22 21.04 6.66
CA THR A 49 17.41 21.49 7.40
C THR A 49 18.15 20.35 8.11
N ARG A 50 17.85 19.08 7.82
CA ARG A 50 18.55 17.94 8.40
C ARG A 50 19.87 17.72 7.68
N THR A 51 20.92 18.34 8.22
CA THR A 51 22.31 18.35 7.75
C THR A 51 23.05 17.01 7.76
N ASN A 52 22.36 15.88 8.01
CA ASN A 52 22.93 14.53 7.99
C ASN A 52 22.21 13.68 6.95
N GLU A 53 22.48 13.94 5.67
CA GLU A 53 21.87 13.27 4.52
C GLU A 53 22.24 11.77 4.42
N GLU A 54 23.33 11.36 5.08
CA GLU A 54 23.90 10.02 4.97
C GLU A 54 23.15 8.93 5.75
N LYS A 55 22.08 9.24 6.50
CA LYS A 55 21.41 8.25 7.38
C LYS A 55 19.89 8.12 7.23
N ILE A 56 19.28 8.79 6.25
CA ILE A 56 17.82 8.69 6.08
C ILE A 56 17.51 7.49 5.20
N LYS A 57 16.98 6.41 5.81
CA LYS A 57 16.50 5.20 5.12
C LYS A 57 15.47 5.55 4.04
N HIS A 58 14.53 6.45 4.35
CA HIS A 58 13.46 6.90 3.45
C HIS A 58 13.55 8.42 3.21
N PRO A 59 14.38 8.90 2.26
CA PRO A 59 14.46 10.30 1.89
C PRO A 59 13.10 10.86 1.47
N VAL A 60 12.72 12.01 2.03
CA VAL A 60 11.48 12.72 1.69
C VAL A 60 11.78 13.76 0.61
N TYR A 61 11.00 13.73 -0.47
CA TYR A 61 11.15 14.62 -1.63
C TYR A 61 10.06 15.68 -1.68
N ILE A 62 8.84 15.31 -1.30
CA ILE A 62 7.70 16.22 -1.22
C ILE A 62 7.19 16.22 0.21
N LYS A 63 7.04 17.40 0.81
CA LYS A 63 6.54 17.59 2.16
C LYS A 63 5.41 18.61 2.15
N SER A 64 4.24 18.17 2.58
CA SER A 64 3.04 18.98 2.71
C SER A 64 2.43 18.80 4.10
N ARG A 65 1.46 19.64 4.45
CA ARG A 65 0.63 19.43 5.63
C ARG A 65 -0.19 18.13 5.54
N TYR A 66 -0.56 17.73 4.33
CA TYR A 66 -1.53 16.66 4.10
C TYR A 66 -0.93 15.34 3.63
N PHE A 67 0.28 15.37 3.07
CA PHE A 67 0.97 14.19 2.56
C PHE A 67 2.47 14.43 2.51
N ASN A 68 3.24 13.35 2.45
CA ASN A 68 4.65 13.37 2.11
C ASN A 68 4.92 12.32 1.05
N TRP A 69 5.83 12.57 0.12
CA TRP A 69 6.38 11.54 -0.77
C TRP A 69 7.81 11.24 -0.38
N MET A 70 8.10 9.96 -0.19
CA MET A 70 9.42 9.45 0.15
C MET A 70 9.82 8.28 -0.74
N MET A 71 11.10 7.95 -0.72
CA MET A 71 11.60 6.72 -1.33
C MET A 71 11.35 5.54 -0.40
N ASP A 72 10.73 4.49 -0.93
CA ASP A 72 10.73 3.17 -0.32
C ASP A 72 11.16 2.11 -1.36
N GLY A 73 12.37 1.60 -1.19
CA GLY A 73 13.00 0.72 -2.17
C GLY A 73 13.03 1.33 -3.58
N VAL A 74 12.24 0.74 -4.49
CA VAL A 74 12.11 1.23 -5.88
C VAL A 74 10.92 2.17 -6.10
N ALA A 75 10.04 2.28 -5.12
CA ALA A 75 8.79 3.03 -5.21
C ALA A 75 8.93 4.44 -4.64
N TRP A 76 8.01 5.29 -5.07
CA TRP A 76 7.61 6.47 -4.34
C TRP A 76 6.48 6.05 -3.40
N GLU A 77 6.70 6.18 -2.09
CA GLU A 77 5.66 5.93 -1.09
C GLU A 77 5.11 7.27 -0.60
N ALA A 78 3.80 7.43 -0.64
CA ALA A 78 3.15 8.55 0.03
C ALA A 78 2.81 8.16 1.46
N THR A 79 2.92 9.10 2.40
CA THR A 79 2.19 9.01 3.67
C THR A 79 1.11 10.06 3.66
N VAL A 80 -0.16 9.66 3.65
CA VAL A 80 -1.30 10.60 3.58
C VAL A 80 -1.95 10.79 4.94
N SER A 81 -2.16 12.04 5.32
CA SER A 81 -2.80 12.39 6.59
C SER A 81 -4.18 11.75 6.71
N PRO A 82 -4.54 11.21 7.89
CA PRO A 82 -5.81 10.51 8.06
C PRO A 82 -7.02 11.38 7.71
N ALA A 83 -8.04 10.75 7.17
CA ALA A 83 -9.32 11.32 6.79
C ALA A 83 -10.46 10.70 7.60
N LYS A 84 -11.56 11.44 7.77
CA LYS A 84 -12.77 10.96 8.46
C LYS A 84 -13.87 10.53 7.50
N VAL A 85 -13.77 10.92 6.23
CA VAL A 85 -14.73 10.59 5.19
C VAL A 85 -14.00 10.21 3.88
N PRO A 86 -14.59 9.36 3.02
CA PRO A 86 -13.95 8.90 1.77
C PRO A 86 -13.50 10.04 0.87
N GLN A 87 -14.35 11.05 0.66
CA GLN A 87 -14.06 12.18 -0.22
C GLN A 87 -12.82 12.96 0.23
N GLU A 88 -12.62 13.14 1.54
CA GLU A 88 -11.45 13.83 2.08
C GLU A 88 -10.16 13.06 1.75
N LEU A 89 -10.19 11.72 1.83
CA LEU A 89 -9.03 10.92 1.45
C LEU A 89 -8.76 11.01 -0.05
N PHE A 90 -9.81 10.92 -0.88
CA PHE A 90 -9.70 11.03 -2.33
C PHE A 90 -9.09 12.38 -2.74
N ASP A 91 -9.59 13.49 -2.19
CA ASP A 91 -9.09 14.83 -2.51
C ASP A 91 -7.60 14.97 -2.15
N LYS A 92 -7.19 14.45 -0.97
CA LYS A 92 -5.77 14.41 -0.56
C LYS A 92 -4.93 13.57 -1.51
N MET A 93 -5.44 12.41 -1.94
CA MET A 93 -4.76 11.52 -2.88
C MET A 93 -4.56 12.17 -4.25
N VAL A 94 -5.59 12.84 -4.79
CA VAL A 94 -5.51 13.55 -6.07
C VAL A 94 -4.43 14.64 -6.02
N VAL A 95 -4.45 15.49 -4.99
CA VAL A 95 -3.44 16.56 -4.84
C VAL A 95 -2.04 15.96 -4.64
N SER A 96 -1.93 14.89 -3.87
CA SER A 96 -0.67 14.16 -3.64
C SER A 96 -0.06 13.64 -4.94
N LEU A 97 -0.85 12.94 -5.76
CA LEU A 97 -0.41 12.39 -7.05
C LEU A 97 -0.06 13.50 -8.05
N MET A 98 -0.83 14.59 -8.09
CA MET A 98 -0.53 15.74 -8.94
C MET A 98 0.83 16.37 -8.59
N SER A 99 1.14 16.49 -7.28
CA SER A 99 2.44 17.01 -6.84
C SER A 99 3.60 16.10 -7.25
N LEU A 100 3.43 14.78 -7.16
CA LEU A 100 4.45 13.84 -7.63
C LEU A 100 4.60 13.89 -9.15
N GLN A 101 3.50 13.96 -9.89
CA GLN A 101 3.54 14.08 -11.36
C GLN A 101 4.28 15.35 -11.80
N GLU A 102 4.10 16.48 -11.11
CA GLU A 102 4.84 17.72 -11.40
C GLU A 102 6.35 17.54 -11.21
N VAL A 103 6.76 16.86 -10.14
CA VAL A 103 8.17 16.49 -9.95
C VAL A 103 8.65 15.61 -11.09
N LEU A 104 7.95 14.53 -11.41
CA LEU A 104 8.36 13.61 -12.48
C LEU A 104 8.42 14.28 -13.87
N ASN A 105 7.53 15.24 -14.15
CA ASN A 105 7.55 16.01 -15.40
C ASN A 105 8.78 16.92 -15.54
N SER A 106 9.42 17.26 -14.43
CA SER A 106 10.64 18.08 -14.41
C SER A 106 11.94 17.28 -14.53
N LEU A 107 11.81 15.95 -14.57
CA LEU A 107 12.92 15.00 -14.59
C LEU A 107 12.92 14.19 -15.88
N GLU A 108 14.12 13.75 -16.26
CA GLU A 108 14.32 12.81 -17.36
C GLU A 108 15.37 11.78 -16.93
N PHE A 109 15.33 10.60 -17.55
CA PHE A 109 16.32 9.54 -17.34
C PHE A 109 16.79 9.04 -18.70
N ASN A 110 18.07 9.23 -19.02
CA ASN A 110 18.65 8.92 -20.33
C ASN A 110 17.82 9.49 -21.50
N ASP A 111 17.54 10.80 -21.45
CA ASP A 111 16.75 11.54 -22.44
C ASP A 111 15.31 11.03 -22.65
N LYS A 112 14.80 10.22 -21.70
CA LYS A 112 13.41 9.76 -21.68
C LYS A 112 12.63 10.43 -20.57
N LYS A 113 11.40 10.82 -20.89
CA LYS A 113 10.43 11.31 -19.90
C LYS A 113 9.99 10.18 -18.97
N LEU A 114 9.75 10.55 -17.72
CA LEU A 114 9.22 9.65 -16.71
C LEU A 114 7.69 9.68 -16.72
N ASN A 115 7.09 8.51 -16.56
CA ASN A 115 5.66 8.35 -16.35
C ASN A 115 5.37 8.04 -14.88
N LEU A 116 4.31 8.63 -14.32
CA LEU A 116 3.75 8.17 -13.05
C LEU A 116 2.95 6.90 -13.31
N PHE A 117 3.32 5.82 -12.64
CA PHE A 117 2.77 4.49 -12.87
C PHE A 117 2.14 3.95 -11.59
N GLN A 118 0.81 4.00 -11.55
CA GLN A 118 -0.01 3.53 -10.43
C GLN A 118 -0.66 2.19 -10.79
N LYS A 119 0.11 1.11 -10.68
CA LYS A 119 -0.40 -0.26 -10.84
C LYS A 119 0.16 -1.20 -9.77
N PRO A 120 -0.52 -2.34 -9.50
CA PRO A 120 -0.09 -3.29 -8.49
C PRO A 120 1.26 -3.95 -8.79
N VAL A 121 1.64 -4.04 -10.08
CA VAL A 121 2.89 -4.67 -10.53
C VAL A 121 3.57 -3.78 -11.57
N VAL A 122 4.89 -3.61 -11.44
CA VAL A 122 5.75 -2.96 -12.43
C VAL A 122 6.93 -3.87 -12.78
N ASP A 123 7.42 -3.78 -14.02
CA ASP A 123 8.64 -4.46 -14.44
C ASP A 123 9.88 -3.72 -13.92
N ILE A 124 10.91 -4.48 -13.56
CA ILE A 124 12.24 -3.96 -13.27
C ILE A 124 13.28 -4.67 -14.13
N GLU A 125 14.30 -3.93 -14.54
CA GLU A 125 15.49 -4.45 -15.21
C GLU A 125 16.66 -4.44 -14.21
N PRO A 126 16.98 -5.56 -13.54
CA PRO A 126 18.01 -5.62 -12.50
C PRO A 126 19.37 -5.11 -12.96
N ASP A 127 19.73 -5.32 -14.23
CA ASP A 127 21.02 -4.90 -14.79
C ASP A 127 21.24 -3.38 -14.72
N MET A 128 20.19 -2.57 -14.66
CA MET A 128 20.30 -1.12 -14.44
C MET A 128 20.80 -0.75 -13.04
N TYR A 129 20.68 -1.67 -12.08
CA TYR A 129 20.94 -1.45 -10.66
C TYR A 129 22.14 -2.24 -10.14
N LEU A 130 22.40 -3.44 -10.70
CA LEU A 130 23.50 -4.32 -10.28
C LEU A 130 24.87 -3.61 -10.13
N PRO A 131 25.28 -2.69 -11.03
CA PRO A 131 26.54 -1.97 -10.91
C PRO A 131 26.64 -1.05 -9.68
N TYR A 132 25.53 -0.75 -9.01
CA TYR A 132 25.42 0.25 -7.95
C TYR A 132 24.89 -0.32 -6.62
N LEU A 133 24.84 -1.65 -6.46
CA LEU A 133 24.38 -2.28 -5.22
C LEU A 133 25.28 -2.01 -4.00
N ASN A 134 26.46 -1.44 -4.20
CA ASN A 134 27.31 -0.92 -3.13
C ASN A 134 26.76 0.37 -2.49
N GLU A 135 25.79 1.03 -3.13
CA GLU A 135 25.09 2.20 -2.58
C GLU A 135 23.84 1.77 -1.84
N GLU A 136 23.76 2.08 -0.54
CA GLU A 136 22.70 1.62 0.36
C GLU A 136 21.29 1.93 -0.16
N ARG A 137 21.07 3.13 -0.70
CA ARG A 137 19.77 3.56 -1.25
C ARG A 137 19.32 2.72 -2.45
N ILE A 138 20.27 2.29 -3.28
CA ILE A 138 19.98 1.42 -4.43
C ILE A 138 19.78 -0.02 -3.96
N LEU A 139 20.61 -0.48 -3.01
CA LEU A 139 20.48 -1.81 -2.39
C LEU A 139 19.09 -2.01 -1.74
N GLN A 140 18.52 -0.98 -1.10
CA GLN A 140 17.19 -1.08 -0.49
C GLN A 140 16.08 -1.42 -1.50
N GLY A 141 16.18 -0.98 -2.76
CA GLY A 141 15.25 -1.38 -3.84
C GLY A 141 15.31 -2.86 -4.22
N PHE A 142 16.30 -3.57 -3.68
CA PHE A 142 16.56 -5.00 -3.87
C PHE A 142 16.34 -5.78 -2.56
N ILE A 143 15.59 -5.22 -1.62
CA ILE A 143 15.14 -5.90 -0.41
C ILE A 143 13.61 -5.85 -0.39
N PHE A 144 12.95 -7.01 -0.47
CA PHE A 144 11.49 -7.08 -0.31
C PHE A 144 11.13 -6.95 1.18
N GLY A 145 10.16 -6.09 1.48
CA GLY A 145 9.69 -5.90 2.86
C GLY A 145 10.76 -5.23 3.74
N CYS A 146 11.08 -3.97 3.43
CA CYS A 146 12.13 -3.21 4.13
C CYS A 146 11.91 -3.08 5.65
N ASP A 147 10.66 -3.22 6.10
CA ASP A 147 10.28 -3.31 7.51
C ASP A 147 9.38 -4.55 7.70
N PRO A 148 9.62 -5.37 8.73
CA PRO A 148 8.88 -6.61 8.94
C PRO A 148 7.40 -6.35 9.17
N ASP A 149 6.56 -7.20 8.58
CA ASP A 149 5.13 -7.27 8.84
C ASP A 149 4.78 -8.54 9.64
N GLU A 150 3.64 -8.48 10.31
CA GLU A 150 3.06 -9.61 11.04
C GLU A 150 1.93 -10.24 10.22
N ASP A 151 1.47 -11.42 10.64
CA ASP A 151 0.41 -12.18 9.98
C ASP A 151 -0.65 -12.64 11.00
N ALA A 152 -1.88 -12.17 10.82
CA ALA A 152 -3.01 -12.53 11.69
C ALA A 152 -3.69 -13.86 11.32
N ILE A 153 -3.22 -14.52 10.27
CA ILE A 153 -3.74 -15.78 9.72
C ILE A 153 -2.74 -16.90 9.95
N ILE A 154 -1.45 -16.68 9.65
CA ILE A 154 -0.38 -17.67 9.79
C ILE A 154 0.50 -17.30 11.01
N PRO A 155 0.43 -18.06 12.12
CA PRO A 155 1.31 -17.84 13.27
C PRO A 155 2.78 -18.02 12.89
N ASN A 156 3.66 -17.18 13.45
CA ASN A 156 5.12 -17.25 13.25
C ASN A 156 5.57 -17.13 11.78
N TYR A 157 4.83 -16.36 10.98
CA TYR A 157 5.28 -16.01 9.64
C TYR A 157 6.69 -15.41 9.65
N LYS A 158 7.49 -15.76 8.64
CA LYS A 158 8.77 -15.14 8.34
C LYS A 158 8.71 -14.58 6.93
N CYS A 159 9.18 -13.34 6.76
CA CYS A 159 9.24 -12.70 5.44
C CYS A 159 9.95 -13.61 4.43
N GLU A 160 9.35 -13.72 3.25
CA GLU A 160 9.90 -14.51 2.15
C GLU A 160 11.17 -13.85 1.63
N THR A 161 12.28 -14.60 1.57
CA THR A 161 13.52 -14.13 0.94
C THR A 161 13.48 -14.46 -0.54
N ILE A 162 13.53 -13.44 -1.38
CA ILE A 162 13.48 -13.57 -2.84
C ILE A 162 14.85 -13.20 -3.43
N ASP A 163 15.32 -14.00 -4.38
CA ASP A 163 16.49 -13.65 -5.19
C ASP A 163 16.14 -12.48 -6.13
N VAL A 164 16.45 -11.29 -5.67
CA VAL A 164 16.14 -10.00 -6.29
C VAL A 164 16.82 -9.78 -7.64
N ALA A 165 17.93 -10.46 -7.91
CA ALA A 165 18.58 -10.43 -9.22
C ALA A 165 17.77 -11.22 -10.28
N LYS A 166 16.97 -12.20 -9.84
CA LYS A 166 16.10 -13.02 -10.71
C LYS A 166 14.65 -12.58 -10.69
N HIS A 167 14.28 -11.69 -9.77
CA HIS A 167 12.91 -11.26 -9.59
C HIS A 167 12.64 -9.94 -10.33
N LEU A 168 12.01 -10.08 -11.50
CA LEU A 168 11.81 -9.03 -12.49
C LEU A 168 10.60 -8.12 -12.25
N TYR A 169 9.99 -8.21 -11.06
CA TYR A 169 8.80 -7.41 -10.72
C TYR A 169 8.98 -6.66 -9.42
N ARG A 170 8.23 -5.56 -9.29
CA ARG A 170 8.05 -4.85 -8.03
C ARG A 170 6.56 -4.59 -7.84
N TYR A 171 6.14 -4.52 -6.58
CA TYR A 171 4.73 -4.54 -6.21
C TYR A 171 4.35 -3.25 -5.53
N GLY A 172 3.25 -2.63 -5.96
CA GLY A 172 2.72 -1.43 -5.33
C GLY A 172 1.80 -1.79 -4.17
N GLY A 173 2.21 -1.49 -2.95
CA GLY A 173 1.34 -1.43 -1.77
C GLY A 173 0.35 -0.28 -1.82
N GLY A 174 -0.85 -0.49 -1.31
CA GLY A 174 -1.79 0.59 -0.99
C GLY A 174 -2.28 0.35 0.42
N HIS A 175 -1.35 0.34 1.38
CA HIS A 175 -1.64 -0.10 2.74
C HIS A 175 -2.75 0.78 3.32
N PHE A 176 -3.71 0.14 3.98
CA PHE A 176 -4.90 0.80 4.48
C PHE A 176 -4.79 0.96 5.98
N HIS A 177 -4.81 2.20 6.45
CA HIS A 177 -4.63 2.52 7.86
C HIS A 177 -5.98 2.73 8.52
N ILE A 178 -6.25 2.01 9.60
CA ILE A 178 -7.41 2.21 10.45
C ILE A 178 -6.91 2.66 11.81
N GLY A 179 -7.34 3.84 12.24
CA GLY A 179 -6.90 4.43 13.50
C GLY A 179 -7.98 5.20 14.23
N SER A 180 -7.58 5.84 15.32
CA SER A 180 -8.45 6.67 16.16
C SER A 180 -7.64 7.76 16.86
N GLU A 181 -8.27 8.92 17.09
CA GLU A 181 -7.72 9.98 17.95
C GLU A 181 -7.83 9.62 19.45
N ASP A 182 -8.69 8.65 19.81
CA ASP A 182 -8.84 8.13 21.17
C ASP A 182 -7.87 6.97 21.42
N PRO A 183 -6.87 7.12 22.31
CA PRO A 183 -5.90 6.07 22.61
C PRO A 183 -6.51 4.78 23.13
N LYS A 184 -7.66 4.83 23.82
CA LYS A 184 -8.32 3.62 24.33
C LYS A 184 -8.87 2.77 23.19
N ILE A 185 -9.39 3.42 22.14
CA ILE A 185 -9.85 2.71 20.94
C ILE A 185 -8.65 2.06 20.24
N VAL A 186 -7.51 2.75 20.17
CA VAL A 186 -6.27 2.19 19.59
C VAL A 186 -5.81 0.97 20.38
N GLU A 187 -5.73 1.07 21.71
CA GLU A 187 -5.35 -0.03 22.60
C GLU A 187 -6.29 -1.23 22.41
N THR A 188 -7.61 -1.04 22.51
CA THR A 188 -8.58 -2.12 22.29
C THR A 188 -8.42 -2.76 20.91
N MET A 189 -8.27 -1.96 19.86
CA MET A 189 -8.08 -2.47 18.49
C MET A 189 -6.84 -3.36 18.37
N GLN A 190 -5.75 -2.99 19.06
CA GLN A 190 -4.50 -3.76 19.08
C GLN A 190 -4.57 -5.00 19.98
N GLU A 191 -5.33 -4.96 21.07
CA GLU A 191 -5.57 -6.13 21.93
C GLU A 191 -6.36 -7.22 21.19
N ILE A 192 -7.37 -6.83 20.40
CA ILE A 192 -8.24 -7.76 19.64
C ILE A 192 -7.88 -7.83 18.15
N TYR A 193 -6.62 -7.58 17.81
CA TYR A 193 -6.17 -7.43 16.43
C TYR A 193 -6.48 -8.64 15.53
N MET A 194 -6.41 -9.88 16.05
CA MET A 194 -6.62 -11.09 15.24
C MET A 194 -8.03 -11.17 14.62
N PRO A 195 -9.15 -11.16 15.39
CA PRO A 195 -10.48 -11.14 14.80
C PRO A 195 -10.72 -9.88 13.95
N PHE A 196 -10.15 -8.74 14.34
CA PHE A 196 -10.30 -7.51 13.57
C PHE A 196 -9.65 -7.60 12.19
N LEU A 197 -8.42 -8.10 12.08
CA LEU A 197 -7.72 -8.27 10.80
C LEU A 197 -8.34 -9.36 9.92
N ARG A 198 -8.92 -10.41 10.52
CA ARG A 198 -9.70 -11.41 9.77
C ARG A 198 -10.94 -10.79 9.15
N LEU A 199 -11.63 -9.91 9.90
CA LEU A 199 -12.75 -9.15 9.36
C LEU A 199 -12.29 -8.14 8.30
N LEU A 200 -11.16 -7.45 8.50
CA LEU A 200 -10.59 -6.59 7.45
C LEU A 200 -10.24 -7.38 6.19
N ALA A 201 -9.71 -8.60 6.30
CA ALA A 201 -9.50 -9.46 5.13
C ALA A 201 -10.82 -9.75 4.40
N ILE A 202 -11.86 -10.12 5.14
CA ILE A 202 -13.17 -10.45 4.58
C ILE A 202 -13.82 -9.24 3.89
N PHE A 203 -13.74 -8.05 4.48
CA PHE A 203 -14.41 -6.88 3.95
C PHE A 203 -13.51 -6.03 3.05
N VAL A 204 -12.38 -5.56 3.56
CA VAL A 204 -11.46 -4.66 2.85
C VAL A 204 -10.61 -5.42 1.84
N GLY A 205 -10.08 -6.58 2.23
CA GLY A 205 -9.27 -7.42 1.35
C GLY A 205 -10.03 -7.87 0.10
N ASN A 206 -11.26 -8.40 0.27
CA ASN A 206 -12.10 -8.77 -0.87
C ASN A 206 -12.52 -7.55 -1.71
N VAL A 207 -12.79 -6.38 -1.12
CA VAL A 207 -13.06 -5.15 -1.92
C VAL A 207 -11.87 -4.82 -2.82
N SER A 208 -10.65 -4.85 -2.27
CA SER A 208 -9.44 -4.54 -3.02
C SER A 208 -9.23 -5.48 -4.22
N ILE A 209 -9.61 -6.75 -4.12
CA ILE A 209 -9.45 -7.74 -5.20
C ILE A 209 -10.63 -7.70 -6.18
N ALA A 210 -11.86 -7.63 -5.67
CA ALA A 210 -13.08 -7.65 -6.49
C ALA A 210 -13.19 -6.44 -7.42
N PHE A 211 -12.76 -5.26 -6.96
CA PHE A 211 -12.90 -3.99 -7.69
C PHE A 211 -11.59 -3.48 -8.31
N SER A 212 -10.50 -4.25 -8.23
CA SER A 212 -9.26 -3.85 -8.89
C SER A 212 -9.45 -3.72 -10.40
N LYS A 213 -8.98 -2.61 -10.96
CA LYS A 213 -8.93 -2.37 -12.42
C LYS A 213 -7.83 -3.19 -13.11
N PHE A 214 -7.04 -3.94 -12.34
CA PHE A 214 -5.83 -4.64 -12.78
C PHE A 214 -5.83 -6.12 -12.33
N PRO A 215 -6.85 -6.92 -12.71
CA PRO A 215 -7.03 -8.27 -12.17
C PRO A 215 -5.85 -9.21 -12.46
N GLU A 216 -5.21 -9.09 -13.62
CA GLU A 216 -4.05 -9.93 -13.96
C GLU A 216 -2.81 -9.53 -13.15
N GLU A 217 -2.63 -8.23 -12.88
CA GLU A 217 -1.60 -7.73 -11.98
C GLU A 217 -1.87 -8.16 -10.53
N GLU A 218 -3.13 -8.17 -10.05
CA GLU A 218 -3.46 -8.69 -8.71
C GLU A 218 -3.12 -10.17 -8.57
N LYS A 219 -3.49 -11.02 -9.55
CA LYS A 219 -3.11 -12.45 -9.56
C LYS A 219 -1.59 -12.64 -9.48
N LYS A 220 -0.84 -11.80 -10.21
CA LYS A 220 0.63 -11.84 -10.22
C LYS A 220 1.23 -11.33 -8.91
N ARG A 221 0.67 -10.27 -8.33
CA ARG A 221 1.06 -9.71 -7.03
C ARG A 221 0.79 -10.71 -5.92
N ALA A 222 -0.40 -11.29 -5.87
CA ALA A 222 -0.87 -12.19 -4.82
C ALA A 222 0.03 -13.42 -4.61
N LYS A 223 0.76 -13.87 -5.64
CA LYS A 223 1.76 -14.95 -5.53
C LYS A 223 2.86 -14.62 -4.53
N THR A 224 3.23 -13.35 -4.39
CA THR A 224 4.45 -12.91 -3.71
C THR A 224 4.19 -11.84 -2.64
N TYR A 225 3.24 -10.94 -2.85
CA TYR A 225 2.98 -9.79 -1.98
C TYR A 225 1.48 -9.58 -1.75
N GLY A 226 1.12 -8.91 -0.65
CA GLY A 226 -0.29 -8.59 -0.35
C GLY A 226 -1.14 -9.75 0.21
N LYS A 227 -0.53 -10.68 0.95
CA LYS A 227 -1.24 -11.82 1.56
C LYS A 227 -2.35 -11.34 2.54
N PRO A 228 -3.47 -12.08 2.70
CA PRO A 228 -4.71 -11.61 3.33
C PRO A 228 -4.62 -11.18 4.81
N GLY A 229 -3.58 -11.60 5.53
CA GLY A 229 -3.41 -11.34 6.96
C GLY A 229 -2.30 -10.37 7.32
N ARG A 230 -1.65 -9.73 6.33
CA ARG A 230 -0.47 -8.88 6.54
C ARG A 230 -0.85 -7.58 7.24
N PHE A 231 -0.14 -7.26 8.32
CA PHE A 231 -0.39 -6.04 9.06
C PHE A 231 0.85 -5.49 9.78
N ARG A 232 0.72 -4.26 10.28
CA ARG A 232 1.67 -3.65 11.20
C ARG A 232 0.93 -2.85 12.28
N PHE A 233 1.44 -2.92 13.50
CA PHE A 233 0.98 -2.04 14.58
C PHE A 233 1.53 -0.64 14.40
N GLN A 234 0.66 0.35 14.57
CA GLN A 234 1.01 1.76 14.49
C GLN A 234 0.58 2.48 15.76
N LYS A 235 1.26 3.56 16.15
CA LYS A 235 0.89 4.32 17.37
C LYS A 235 -0.53 4.92 17.32
N TRP A 236 -1.13 4.97 16.12
CA TRP A 236 -2.46 5.49 15.86
C TRP A 236 -3.49 4.40 15.53
N GLY A 237 -3.12 3.11 15.48
CA GLY A 237 -4.02 2.03 15.11
C GLY A 237 -3.33 0.83 14.46
N ILE A 238 -3.93 0.33 13.37
CA ILE A 238 -3.45 -0.81 12.60
C ILE A 238 -3.31 -0.40 11.14
N GLU A 239 -2.21 -0.83 10.54
CA GLU A 239 -1.96 -0.79 9.11
C GLU A 239 -2.24 -2.17 8.51
N TYR A 240 -3.25 -2.25 7.64
CA TYR A 240 -3.59 -3.45 6.89
C TYR A 240 -2.90 -3.43 5.52
N ARG A 241 -1.98 -4.38 5.30
CA ARG A 241 -0.99 -4.32 4.20
C ARG A 241 -1.35 -5.14 2.96
N SER A 242 -2.45 -5.88 3.00
CA SER A 242 -2.88 -6.71 1.86
C SER A 242 -3.23 -5.90 0.60
N PRO A 243 -3.98 -4.78 0.68
CA PRO A 243 -4.40 -4.05 -0.51
C PRO A 243 -3.23 -3.53 -1.35
N SER A 244 -3.40 -3.55 -2.68
CA SER A 244 -2.46 -2.93 -3.62
C SER A 244 -2.77 -1.44 -3.79
N ASN A 245 -1.98 -0.72 -4.58
CA ASN A 245 -2.27 0.68 -4.93
C ASN A 245 -3.45 0.84 -5.93
N SER A 246 -4.17 -0.21 -6.30
CA SER A 246 -5.22 -0.15 -7.33
C SER A 246 -6.48 0.64 -6.90
N TRP A 247 -6.74 0.74 -5.60
CA TRP A 247 -7.97 1.34 -5.07
C TRP A 247 -7.91 2.86 -4.89
N ILE A 248 -6.71 3.46 -4.85
CA ILE A 248 -6.53 4.87 -4.41
C ILE A 248 -6.93 5.93 -5.46
N SER A 249 -7.16 5.54 -6.72
CA SER A 249 -7.53 6.48 -7.80
C SER A 249 -9.02 6.47 -8.14
N ASP A 250 -9.82 5.72 -7.40
CA ASP A 250 -11.26 5.62 -7.64
C ASP A 250 -12.04 5.95 -6.37
N SER A 251 -12.78 7.06 -6.40
CA SER A 251 -13.55 7.52 -5.25
C SER A 251 -14.59 6.48 -4.79
N GLY A 252 -15.16 5.71 -5.73
CA GLY A 252 -16.12 4.65 -5.40
C GLY A 252 -15.45 3.47 -4.70
N ILE A 253 -14.24 3.08 -5.12
CA ILE A 253 -13.51 2.01 -4.43
C ILE A 253 -13.05 2.49 -3.04
N ILE A 254 -12.59 3.73 -2.90
CA ILE A 254 -12.25 4.32 -1.58
C ILE A 254 -13.46 4.27 -0.64
N GLU A 255 -14.65 4.63 -1.13
CA GLU A 255 -15.89 4.53 -0.36
C GLU A 255 -16.16 3.09 0.11
N LEU A 256 -16.04 2.11 -0.78
CA LEU A 256 -16.19 0.69 -0.43
C LEU A 256 -15.14 0.21 0.59
N MET A 257 -13.90 0.70 0.52
CA MET A 257 -12.85 0.38 1.50
C MET A 257 -13.21 0.91 2.90
N PHE A 258 -13.76 2.13 2.98
CA PHE A 258 -14.25 2.71 4.24
C PHE A 258 -15.44 1.91 4.79
N GLU A 259 -16.43 1.63 3.95
CA GLU A 259 -17.59 0.83 4.33
C GLU A 259 -17.19 -0.56 4.82
N GLY A 260 -16.22 -1.20 4.14
CA GLY A 260 -15.68 -2.49 4.53
C GLY A 260 -15.04 -2.46 5.92
N ALA A 261 -14.27 -1.43 6.22
CA ALA A 261 -13.67 -1.27 7.54
C ALA A 261 -14.69 -0.94 8.63
N GLU A 262 -15.70 -0.12 8.33
CA GLU A 262 -16.82 0.12 9.24
C GLU A 262 -17.61 -1.17 9.53
N LYS A 263 -17.83 -2.02 8.52
CA LYS A 263 -18.43 -3.35 8.70
C LYS A 263 -17.56 -4.27 9.54
N ALA A 264 -16.24 -4.28 9.32
CA ALA A 264 -15.33 -5.04 10.15
C ALA A 264 -15.44 -4.64 11.63
N VAL A 265 -15.51 -3.33 11.90
CA VAL A 265 -15.70 -2.81 13.26
C VAL A 265 -17.07 -3.16 13.83
N TYR A 266 -18.13 -3.08 13.03
CA TYR A 266 -19.47 -3.49 13.44
C TYR A 266 -19.52 -4.95 13.91
N PHE A 267 -18.96 -5.87 13.12
CA PHE A 267 -18.95 -7.30 13.46
C PHE A 267 -18.01 -7.60 14.63
N LEU A 268 -16.92 -6.83 14.78
CA LEU A 268 -16.02 -6.93 15.92
C LEU A 268 -16.73 -6.55 17.24
N GLN A 269 -17.60 -5.54 17.22
CA GLN A 269 -18.40 -5.11 18.37
C GLN A 269 -19.52 -6.10 18.73
N LYS A 270 -19.82 -7.06 17.85
CA LYS A 270 -20.89 -8.03 18.02
C LYS A 270 -20.37 -9.46 17.80
N PRO A 271 -19.63 -10.03 18.76
CA PRO A 271 -19.01 -11.35 18.59
C PRO A 271 -20.00 -12.45 18.19
N ASP A 272 -21.24 -12.39 18.68
CA ASP A 272 -22.31 -13.35 18.33
C ASP A 272 -22.69 -13.33 16.84
N GLU A 273 -22.50 -12.19 16.15
CA GLU A 273 -22.69 -12.04 14.70
C GLU A 273 -21.36 -12.19 13.94
N GLY A 274 -20.26 -11.66 14.48
CA GLY A 274 -18.95 -11.60 13.82
C GLY A 274 -18.20 -12.94 13.77
N ILE A 275 -18.29 -13.76 14.81
CA ILE A 275 -17.67 -15.10 14.83
C ILE A 275 -18.25 -15.99 13.73
N PRO A 276 -19.58 -16.08 13.53
CA PRO A 276 -20.17 -16.78 12.38
C PRO A 276 -19.66 -16.28 11.02
N VAL A 277 -19.51 -14.97 10.83
CA VAL A 277 -18.97 -14.38 9.59
C VAL A 277 -17.53 -14.84 9.35
N ILE A 278 -16.67 -14.73 10.37
CA ILE A 278 -15.27 -15.20 10.28
C ILE A 278 -15.24 -16.69 9.92
N ASN A 279 -16.00 -17.52 10.64
CA ASN A 279 -16.01 -18.97 10.44
C ASN A 279 -16.47 -19.36 9.03
N LYS A 280 -17.46 -18.65 8.47
CA LYS A 280 -17.99 -18.94 7.15
C LYS A 280 -17.05 -18.45 6.03
N TYR A 281 -16.48 -17.25 6.16
CA TYR A 281 -15.88 -16.55 5.02
C TYR A 281 -14.37 -16.40 5.06
N LEU A 282 -13.70 -16.68 6.18
CA LEU A 282 -12.25 -16.49 6.27
C LEU A 282 -11.48 -17.41 5.31
N THR A 283 -11.82 -18.70 5.24
CA THR A 283 -11.13 -19.63 4.33
C THR A 283 -11.35 -19.29 2.84
N PRO A 284 -12.58 -19.04 2.37
CA PRO A 284 -12.80 -18.53 1.01
C PRO A 284 -12.04 -17.23 0.72
N THR A 285 -12.03 -16.29 1.67
CA THR A 285 -11.30 -15.02 1.55
C THR A 285 -9.80 -15.23 1.41
N ILE A 286 -9.22 -16.13 2.20
CA ILE A 286 -7.79 -16.44 2.13
C ILE A 286 -7.43 -16.92 0.73
N ASN A 287 -8.23 -17.83 0.17
CA ASN A 287 -8.01 -18.37 -1.16
C ASN A 287 -8.18 -17.29 -2.23
N ALA A 288 -9.24 -16.48 -2.12
CA ALA A 288 -9.53 -15.44 -3.09
C ALA A 288 -8.41 -14.39 -3.15
N ILE A 289 -7.94 -13.90 -2.00
CA ILE A 289 -6.86 -12.91 -1.95
C ILE A 289 -5.51 -13.52 -2.36
N SER A 290 -5.20 -14.75 -1.96
CA SER A 290 -3.92 -15.39 -2.29
C SER A 290 -3.77 -15.75 -3.77
N GLU A 291 -4.89 -15.94 -4.47
CA GLU A 291 -4.91 -16.22 -5.91
C GLU A 291 -5.26 -15.00 -6.76
N GLY A 292 -5.63 -13.86 -6.16
CA GLY A 292 -6.15 -12.70 -6.89
C GLY A 292 -7.48 -12.99 -7.61
N ASP A 293 -8.34 -13.82 -7.02
CA ASP A 293 -9.63 -14.21 -7.59
C ASP A 293 -10.71 -13.16 -7.30
N SER A 294 -10.88 -12.25 -8.26
CA SER A 294 -11.90 -11.19 -8.20
C SER A 294 -13.33 -11.72 -8.21
N LYS A 295 -13.58 -12.88 -8.84
CA LYS A 295 -14.91 -13.46 -8.91
C LYS A 295 -15.32 -13.99 -7.53
N THR A 296 -14.49 -14.83 -6.92
CA THR A 296 -14.76 -15.35 -5.58
C THR A 296 -14.83 -14.20 -4.55
N SER A 297 -13.98 -13.18 -4.67
CA SER A 297 -14.03 -11.99 -3.81
C SER A 297 -15.38 -11.27 -3.93
N MET A 298 -15.90 -11.11 -5.15
CA MET A 298 -17.21 -10.48 -5.40
C MET A 298 -18.37 -11.32 -4.84
N GLU A 299 -18.33 -12.65 -5.02
CA GLU A 299 -19.36 -13.56 -4.48
C GLU A 299 -19.43 -13.48 -2.94
N ILE A 300 -18.27 -13.46 -2.27
CA ILE A 300 -18.20 -13.28 -0.81
C ILE A 300 -18.85 -11.95 -0.39
N LEU A 301 -18.50 -10.85 -1.06
CA LEU A 301 -19.08 -9.53 -0.75
C LEU A 301 -20.59 -9.53 -0.99
N GLN A 302 -21.08 -10.08 -2.10
CA GLN A 302 -22.52 -10.14 -2.37
C GLN A 302 -23.28 -10.91 -1.29
N GLU A 303 -22.74 -12.02 -0.79
CA GLU A 303 -23.43 -12.78 0.26
C GLU A 303 -23.44 -12.09 1.64
N ILE A 304 -22.39 -11.32 1.98
CA ILE A 304 -22.28 -10.70 3.32
C ILE A 304 -22.93 -9.31 3.36
N LEU A 305 -23.00 -8.62 2.21
CA LEU A 305 -23.56 -7.27 2.13
C LEU A 305 -25.09 -7.26 1.90
N ILE A 306 -25.71 -8.40 1.58
CA ILE A 306 -27.17 -8.64 1.51
C ILE A 306 -27.70 -9.03 2.89
#